data_AF-A0A842KCH2-F1
#
_entry.id   AF-A0A842KCH2-F1
#
_cell.length_a   1.000
_cell.length_b   1.000
_cell.length_c   1.000
_cell.angle_alpha   90.00
_cell.angle_beta   90.00
_cell.angle_gamma   90.00
#
_symmetry.space_group_name_H-M   'P 1'
#
loop_
_entity.id
_entity.type
_entity.pdbx_description
1 polymer ?
#
loop_
_entity_poly.entity_id
_entity_poly.type
_entity_poly.pdbx_seq_one_letter_code
_entity_poly.pdbx_strand_id
1 'polypeptide(L)' 'MKEHGIDIEKIKKEEEEVKGKCMICFSRDAEYKCINCGKFVCLSCFWKMLGICKNCITEEMMKRWKEKQML' A
#
# COMPACT_ATOMS: atom_id res chain seq x y z
N MET A 1 11.12 5.54 45.79
CA MET A 1 10.19 6.17 44.84
C MET A 1 10.27 5.36 43.56
N LYS A 2 9.19 4.73 43.12
CA LYS A 2 9.18 3.91 41.90
C LYS A 2 8.83 4.82 40.74
N GLU A 3 9.85 5.23 40.00
CA GLU A 3 9.68 5.99 38.77
C GLU A 3 9.22 5.03 37.67
N HIS A 4 7.95 5.13 37.30
CA HIS A 4 7.43 4.54 36.06
C HIS A 4 7.89 5.41 34.89
N GLY A 5 9.09 5.14 34.40
CA GLY A 5 9.55 5.63 33.09
C GLY A 5 9.11 4.64 32.02
N ILE A 6 8.08 5.02 31.25
CA ILE A 6 7.64 4.26 30.07
C ILE A 6 8.81 4.26 29.08
N ASP A 7 9.24 3.07 28.67
CA ASP A 7 10.34 2.86 27.73
C ASP A 7 9.90 3.30 26.31
N ILE A 8 10.30 4.51 25.92
CA ILE A 8 9.90 5.19 24.66
C ILE A 8 10.48 4.47 23.42
N GLU A 9 11.36 3.47 23.59
CA GLU A 9 11.97 2.73 22.48
C GLU A 9 11.02 1.76 21.76
N LYS A 10 9.83 1.49 22.31
CA LYS A 10 8.79 0.63 21.70
C LYS A 10 7.81 1.34 20.77
N ILE A 11 8.10 2.54 20.29
CA ILE A 11 7.29 3.23 19.25
C ILE A 11 8.00 3.20 17.89
N LYS A 12 8.82 2.18 17.63
CA LYS A 12 9.26 1.87 16.27
C LYS A 12 8.30 0.85 15.67
N LYS A 13 7.28 1.37 15.01
CA LYS A 13 6.69 0.76 13.81
C LYS A 13 6.33 -0.71 13.99
N GLU A 14 5.19 -0.96 14.63
CA GLU A 14 4.27 -1.97 14.10
C GLU A 14 3.76 -1.47 12.74
N GLU A 15 4.66 -1.31 11.77
CA GLU A 15 4.29 -1.51 10.37
C GLU A 15 3.81 -2.95 10.37
N GLU A 16 2.49 -3.17 10.28
CA GLU A 16 1.94 -4.47 9.94
C GLU A 16 2.74 -4.95 8.74
N GLU A 17 3.76 -5.78 8.98
CA GLU A 17 4.58 -6.34 7.93
C GLU A 17 3.58 -7.01 7.01
N VAL A 18 3.44 -6.47 5.80
CA VAL A 18 2.63 -7.10 4.79
C VAL A 18 3.37 -8.39 4.43
N LYS A 19 3.14 -9.45 5.20
CA LYS A 19 3.84 -10.73 5.05
C LYS A 19 3.18 -11.47 3.89
N GLY A 20 3.95 -11.68 2.82
CA GLY A 20 3.55 -12.56 1.72
C GLY A 20 3.87 -12.03 0.33
N LYS A 21 3.52 -12.83 -0.69
CA LYS A 21 3.65 -12.44 -2.09
C LYS A 21 2.48 -11.56 -2.54
N CYS A 22 2.73 -10.72 -3.52
CA CYS A 22 1.71 -9.94 -4.20
C CYS A 22 0.59 -10.85 -4.71
N MET A 23 -0.63 -10.59 -4.27
CA MET A 23 -1.83 -11.36 -4.64
C MET A 23 -2.26 -11.17 -6.11
N ILE A 24 -1.49 -10.44 -6.92
CA ILE A 24 -1.76 -10.21 -8.35
C ILE A 24 -0.71 -10.87 -9.24
N CYS A 25 0.58 -10.63 -9.00
CA CYS A 25 1.63 -11.22 -9.82
C CYS A 25 2.31 -12.43 -9.20
N PHE A 26 2.19 -12.63 -7.88
CA PHE A 26 2.85 -13.69 -7.10
C PHE A 26 4.39 -13.75 -7.21
N SER A 27 5.02 -12.87 -7.99
CA SER A 27 6.48 -12.86 -8.20
C SER A 27 7.24 -12.06 -7.14
N ARG A 28 6.63 -11.01 -6.61
CA ARG A 28 7.25 -10.03 -5.69
C ARG A 28 6.55 -10.04 -4.35
N ASP A 29 7.26 -9.59 -3.33
CA ASP A 29 6.67 -9.42 -1.99
C ASP A 29 5.63 -8.30 -2.01
N ALA A 30 4.59 -8.48 -1.21
CA ALA A 30 3.56 -7.49 -1.03
C ALA A 30 4.02 -6.43 -0.03
N GLU A 31 3.80 -5.16 -0.36
CA GLU A 31 4.24 -4.02 0.44
C GLU A 31 3.09 -3.07 0.77
N TYR A 32 1.99 -3.14 -0.01
CA TYR A 32 0.88 -2.22 0.06
C TYR A 32 -0.46 -2.96 0.12
N LYS A 33 -1.42 -2.43 0.88
CA LYS A 33 -2.82 -2.90 0.91
C LYS A 33 -3.67 -1.99 0.03
N CYS A 34 -4.39 -2.56 -0.93
CA CYS A 34 -5.36 -1.81 -1.74
C CYS A 34 -6.53 -1.34 -0.87
N ILE A 35 -6.80 -0.03 -0.85
CA ILE A 35 -7.93 0.52 -0.07
C ILE A 35 -9.30 0.09 -0.60
N ASN A 36 -9.38 -0.26 -1.89
CA ASN A 36 -10.64 -0.60 -2.54
C ASN A 36 -11.03 -2.08 -2.38
N CYS A 37 -10.06 -3.00 -2.51
CA CYS A 37 -10.34 -4.45 -2.46
C CYS A 37 -9.61 -5.20 -1.35
N GLY A 38 -8.82 -4.51 -0.52
CA GLY A 38 -8.09 -5.11 0.60
C GLY A 38 -6.91 -6.01 0.22
N LYS A 39 -6.66 -6.27 -1.08
CA LYS A 39 -5.55 -7.13 -1.52
C LYS A 39 -4.19 -6.52 -1.19
N PHE A 40 -3.29 -7.37 -0.72
CA PHE A 40 -1.88 -7.05 -0.52
C PHE A 40 -1.08 -7.23 -1.81
N VAL A 41 -0.37 -6.19 -2.23
CA VAL A 41 0.26 -6.11 -3.56
C VAL A 41 1.65 -5.48 -3.49
N CYS A 42 2.51 -5.84 -4.46
CA CYS A 42 3.84 -5.24 -4.62
C CYS A 42 3.74 -3.82 -5.20
N LEU A 43 4.82 -3.04 -5.07
CA LEU A 43 4.92 -1.69 -5.62
C LEU A 43 4.45 -1.56 -7.07
N SER A 44 4.85 -2.48 -7.96
CA SER A 44 4.49 -2.36 -9.39
C SER A 44 3.05 -2.76 -9.71
N CYS A 45 2.34 -3.42 -8.78
CA CYS A 45 0.91 -3.69 -8.93
C CYS A 45 0.06 -2.68 -8.15
N PHE A 46 0.68 -1.67 -7.53
CA PHE A 46 0.04 -0.67 -6.69
C PHE A 46 0.22 0.73 -7.26
N TRP A 47 -0.89 1.47 -7.36
CA TRP A 47 -0.91 2.88 -7.71
C TRP A 47 -0.78 3.71 -6.45
N LYS A 48 0.44 4.05 -6.05
CA LYS A 48 0.74 4.82 -4.82
C LYS A 48 -0.11 6.09 -4.69
N MET A 49 -0.24 6.85 -5.77
CA MET A 49 -1.01 8.11 -5.78
C MET A 49 -2.51 7.92 -5.53
N LEU A 50 -3.04 6.73 -5.83
CA LEU A 50 -4.46 6.43 -5.70
C LEU A 50 -4.78 5.49 -4.53
N GLY A 51 -3.76 4.87 -3.93
CA GLY A 51 -3.94 3.88 -2.87
C GLY A 51 -4.56 2.55 -3.32
N ILE A 52 -4.65 2.30 -4.63
CA ILE A 52 -5.35 1.13 -5.20
C ILE A 52 -4.44 0.22 -6.01
N CYS A 53 -4.81 -1.04 -6.16
CA CYS A 53 -4.10 -1.97 -7.04
C CYS A 53 -4.52 -1.82 -8.51
N LYS A 54 -3.70 -2.35 -9.43
CA LYS A 54 -3.97 -2.31 -10.88
C LYS A 54 -5.26 -3.01 -11.33
N ASN A 55 -5.87 -3.86 -10.50
CA ASN A 55 -7.16 -4.48 -10.82
C ASN A 55 -8.35 -3.61 -10.40
N CYS A 56 -8.13 -2.57 -9.59
CA CYS A 56 -9.16 -1.64 -9.14
C CYS A 56 -9.17 -0.33 -9.92
N ILE A 57 -8.20 -0.12 -10.81
CA ILE A 57 -8.24 1.02 -11.72
C ILE A 57 -9.23 0.71 -12.84
N THR A 58 -10.21 1.56 -13.04
CA THR A 58 -11.14 1.46 -14.17
C THR A 58 -10.54 2.14 -15.40
N GLU A 59 -11.03 1.77 -16.58
CA GLU A 59 -10.63 2.44 -17.83
C GLU A 59 -10.96 3.93 -17.80
N GLU A 60 -12.07 4.32 -17.17
CA GLU A 60 -12.46 5.72 -16.99
C GLU A 60 -11.48 6.49 -16.10
N MET A 61 -11.05 5.90 -14.98
CA MET A 61 -10.03 6.50 -14.11
C MET A 61 -8.71 6.70 -14.86
N MET A 62 -8.35 5.76 -15.73
CA MET A 62 -7.14 5.83 -16.53
C MET A 62 -7.23 6.88 -17.64
N LYS A 63 -8.41 7.04 -18.27
CA LYS A 63 -8.67 8.13 -19.24
C LYS A 63 -8.50 9.50 -18.59
N ARG A 64 -9.18 9.74 -17.45
CA ARG A 64 -9.08 11.01 -16.71
C ARG A 64 -7.66 11.32 -16.24
N TRP A 65 -6.86 10.30 -15.93
CA TRP A 65 -5.45 10.45 -15.60
C TRP A 65 -4.58 10.85 -16.79
N LYS A 66 -4.78 10.22 -17.95
CA LYS A 66 -4.06 10.57 -19.18
C LYS A 66 -4.33 12.02 -19.60
N GLU A 67 -5.58 12.46 -19.49
CA GLU A 67 -5.97 13.84 -19.82
C GLU A 67 -5.31 14.85 -18.87
N LYS A 68 -5.19 14.53 -17.57
CA LYS A 68 -4.53 15.40 -16.57
C LYS A 68 -3.01 15.44 -16.66
N GLN A 69 -2.36 14.48 -17.31
CA GLN A 69 -0.89 14.45 -17.51
C GLN A 69 -0.44 15.22 -18.76
N MET A 70 -1.38 15.73 -19.57
CA MET A 70 -1.11 16.50 -20.79
C MET A 70 -1.32 18.01 -20.63
N LEU A 71 -1.39 18.51 -19.38
CA LEU A 71 -1.46 19.94 -19.03
C LEU A 71 -0.19 20.37 -18.30
#